data_AF-A0A954KAG8-F1
#
_entry.id   AF-A0A954KAG8-F1
#
_cell.length_a   1.000
_cell.length_b   1.000
_cell.length_c   1.000
_cell.angle_alpha   90.00
_cell.angle_beta   90.00
_cell.angle_gamma   90.00
#
_symmetry.space_group_name_H-M   'P 1'
#
loop_
_entity.id
_entity.type
_entity.pdbx_description
1 polymer ?
#
loop_
_entity_poly.entity_id
_entity_poly.type
_entity_poly.pdbx_seq_one_letter_code
_entity_poly.pdbx_strand_id
1 'polypeptide(L)'
;MISLILTLLFYCIAGLIVFRRVPAAARLIAWGSLPIAWVSLLGISGLFQTLSGLPALIPLLLLFAAMIVSLFRLQPLENSSGTLPAPVLWILLLTIIAECGVAVLVHQRVPWGSWDPMFTWIMRARFLVDGGAMWAQGFSSDLALLHPDYPPLFSWALVPLWSLDSSRSSLAVASLTIPCFSGFVLILAGWWEALGRKSSYWAAFTLAVILSTPFLIYLHAVKSLDFMLAYAILTSLAWYYYAMISQQRLAWSLFGFMVVWSALVKNEGQLWILACFSSLILLRLSHSFLETPEQESAEKKKISMLPDLLKGAAIPLVFLIWFKASLAPPNDLMEPARAFEISQVIQPDVFLNPYGLLVRLDQVESPEWHQIIWSQFWNVL
;
A
#
# COMPACT_ATOMS: atom_id res chain seq x y z
N MET A 1 -19.13 -11.60 -7.86
CA MET A 1 -19.85 -10.30 -7.68
C MET A 1 -19.92 -9.90 -6.22
N ILE A 2 -19.90 -10.85 -5.28
CA ILE A 2 -19.97 -10.58 -3.85
C ILE A 2 -18.77 -9.74 -3.40
N SER A 3 -17.57 -9.98 -3.95
CA SER A 3 -16.36 -9.20 -3.62
C SER A 3 -16.55 -7.71 -3.87
N LEU A 4 -17.16 -7.37 -5.01
CA LEU A 4 -17.41 -5.98 -5.39
C LEU A 4 -18.45 -5.34 -4.45
N ILE A 5 -19.55 -6.05 -4.17
CA ILE A 5 -20.60 -5.58 -3.27
C ILE A 5 -20.04 -5.31 -1.87
N LEU A 6 -19.24 -6.24 -1.32
CA LEU A 6 -18.62 -6.08 -0.01
C LEU A 6 -17.65 -4.89 0.01
N THR A 7 -16.87 -4.73 -1.05
CA THR A 7 -15.93 -3.61 -1.20
C THR A 7 -16.68 -2.29 -1.22
N LEU A 8 -17.75 -2.17 -2.02
CA LEU A 8 -18.58 -0.97 -2.06
C LEU A 8 -19.23 -0.69 -0.70
N LEU A 9 -19.77 -1.73 -0.05
CA LEU A 9 -20.38 -1.60 1.28
C LEU A 9 -19.37 -1.09 2.32
N PHE A 10 -18.14 -1.61 2.30
CA PHE A 10 -17.06 -1.13 3.16
C PHE A 10 -16.80 0.36 2.94
N TYR A 11 -16.57 0.80 1.69
CA TYR A 11 -16.28 2.20 1.41
C TYR A 11 -17.46 3.13 1.74
N CYS A 12 -18.70 2.69 1.55
CA CYS A 12 -19.88 3.45 1.96
C CYS A 12 -19.91 3.66 3.49
N ILE A 13 -19.80 2.58 4.27
CA ILE A 13 -19.90 2.67 5.74
C ILE A 13 -18.66 3.36 6.33
N ALA A 14 -17.46 2.94 5.93
CA ALA A 14 -16.20 3.54 6.39
C ALA A 14 -16.12 5.01 6.00
N GLY A 15 -16.57 5.36 4.81
CA GLY A 15 -16.68 6.73 4.34
C GLY A 15 -17.57 7.61 5.21
N LEU A 16 -18.75 7.11 5.59
CA LEU A 16 -19.65 7.81 6.51
C LEU A 16 -19.03 7.96 7.91
N ILE A 17 -18.29 6.93 8.38
CA ILE A 17 -17.53 7.03 9.63
C ILE A 17 -16.48 8.14 9.53
N VAL A 18 -15.68 8.17 8.45
CA VAL A 18 -14.67 9.21 8.24
C VAL A 18 -15.32 10.60 8.19
N PHE A 19 -16.42 10.75 7.46
CA PHE A 19 -17.14 12.01 7.37
C PHE A 19 -17.62 12.51 8.75
N ARG A 20 -18.13 11.62 9.60
CA ARG A 20 -18.63 11.95 10.94
C ARG A 20 -17.54 12.14 11.98
N ARG A 21 -16.40 11.46 11.86
CA ARG A 21 -15.39 11.32 12.93
C ARG A 21 -14.04 11.95 12.68
N VAL A 22 -13.71 12.24 11.44
CA VAL A 22 -12.41 12.80 11.11
C VAL A 22 -12.56 14.32 10.97
N PRO A 23 -11.71 15.11 11.66
CA PRO A 23 -11.66 16.55 11.47
C PRO A 23 -11.53 16.90 9.98
N ALA A 24 -12.19 17.96 9.52
CA ALA A 24 -12.23 18.31 8.09
C ALA A 24 -10.83 18.34 7.45
N ALA A 25 -9.85 18.91 8.16
CA ALA A 25 -8.46 19.03 7.73
C ALA A 25 -7.74 17.69 7.48
N ALA A 26 -8.24 16.57 8.01
CA ALA A 26 -7.66 15.23 7.81
C ALA A 26 -8.56 14.30 6.98
N ARG A 27 -9.77 14.74 6.59
CA ARG A 27 -10.76 13.86 5.94
C ARG A 27 -10.24 13.27 4.65
N LEU A 28 -9.61 14.07 3.78
CA LEU A 28 -9.07 13.58 2.51
C LEU A 28 -7.96 12.54 2.74
N ILE A 29 -7.06 12.77 3.71
CA ILE A 29 -6.00 11.81 4.06
C ILE A 29 -6.63 10.51 4.62
N ALA A 30 -7.63 10.63 5.50
CA ALA A 30 -8.31 9.47 6.08
C ALA A 30 -9.12 8.66 5.04
N TRP A 31 -9.88 9.34 4.17
CA TRP A 31 -10.56 8.71 3.03
C TRP A 31 -9.56 8.04 2.10
N GLY A 32 -8.46 8.74 1.80
CA GLY A 32 -7.37 8.24 1.00
C GLY A 32 -6.67 7.02 1.61
N SER A 33 -6.78 6.80 2.93
CA SER A 33 -6.22 5.65 3.65
C SER A 33 -7.18 4.45 3.76
N LEU A 34 -8.44 4.59 3.35
CA LEU A 34 -9.43 3.51 3.44
C LEU A 34 -9.03 2.24 2.67
N PRO A 35 -8.40 2.31 1.48
CA PRO A 35 -7.92 1.10 0.81
C PRO A 35 -6.92 0.30 1.65
N ILE A 36 -5.99 0.96 2.33
CA ILE A 36 -5.05 0.30 3.26
C ILE A 36 -5.79 -0.40 4.39
N ALA A 37 -6.80 0.26 4.97
CA ALA A 37 -7.64 -0.36 6.01
C ALA A 37 -8.41 -1.57 5.47
N TRP A 38 -8.98 -1.48 4.26
CA TRP A 38 -9.71 -2.57 3.63
C TRP A 38 -8.84 -3.79 3.38
N VAL A 39 -7.68 -3.60 2.74
CA VAL A 39 -6.71 -4.67 2.48
C VAL A 39 -6.24 -5.30 3.79
N SER A 40 -6.01 -4.51 4.84
CA SER A 40 -5.60 -5.03 6.14
C SER A 40 -6.68 -5.90 6.79
N LEU A 41 -7.94 -5.45 6.76
CA LEU A 41 -9.06 -6.17 7.35
C LEU A 41 -9.36 -7.47 6.59
N LEU A 42 -9.29 -7.43 5.26
CA LEU A 42 -9.38 -8.63 4.43
C LEU A 42 -8.21 -9.57 4.67
N GLY A 43 -6.98 -9.04 4.77
CA GLY A 43 -5.78 -9.81 5.06
C GLY A 43 -5.89 -10.57 6.38
N ILE A 44 -6.36 -9.91 7.45
CA ILE A 44 -6.62 -10.54 8.75
C ILE A 44 -7.72 -11.61 8.63
N SER A 45 -8.81 -11.32 7.92
CA SER A 45 -9.88 -12.30 7.69
C SER A 45 -9.37 -13.54 6.94
N GLY A 46 -8.55 -13.34 5.91
CA GLY A 46 -7.94 -14.42 5.14
C GLY A 46 -6.95 -15.22 5.96
N LEU A 47 -6.13 -14.55 6.77
CA LEU A 47 -5.23 -15.20 7.71
C LEU A 47 -5.99 -16.12 8.68
N PHE A 48 -7.07 -15.65 9.29
CA PHE A 48 -7.89 -16.47 10.18
C PHE A 48 -8.49 -17.66 9.43
N GLN A 49 -8.98 -17.47 8.22
CA GLN A 49 -9.50 -18.57 7.41
C GLN A 49 -8.42 -19.62 7.11
N THR A 50 -7.22 -19.20 6.68
CA THR A 50 -6.13 -20.12 6.37
C THR A 50 -5.62 -20.85 7.61
N LEU A 51 -5.40 -20.15 8.73
CA LEU A 51 -4.77 -20.75 9.92
C LEU A 51 -5.74 -21.56 10.78
N SER A 52 -6.98 -21.12 10.90
CA SER A 52 -7.97 -21.74 11.83
C SER A 52 -9.11 -22.46 11.13
N GLY A 53 -9.20 -22.36 9.79
CA GLY A 53 -10.35 -22.86 9.03
C GLY A 53 -11.63 -22.05 9.25
N LEU A 54 -11.58 -20.93 9.99
CA LEU A 54 -12.74 -20.09 10.27
C LEU A 54 -13.28 -19.49 8.95
N PRO A 55 -14.53 -19.75 8.56
CA PRO A 55 -15.09 -19.20 7.32
C PRO A 55 -15.02 -17.66 7.32
N ALA A 56 -14.47 -17.06 6.26
CA ALA A 56 -14.30 -15.60 6.14
C ALA A 56 -15.59 -14.80 6.34
N LEU A 57 -16.75 -15.39 6.07
CA LEU A 57 -18.04 -14.74 6.31
C LEU A 57 -18.19 -14.28 7.77
N ILE A 58 -17.70 -15.05 8.75
CA ILE A 58 -17.85 -14.74 10.17
C ILE A 58 -17.10 -13.45 10.56
N PRO A 59 -15.76 -13.34 10.38
CA PRO A 59 -15.04 -12.11 10.72
C PRO A 59 -15.52 -10.91 9.89
N LEU A 60 -15.94 -11.10 8.63
CA LEU A 60 -16.50 -10.02 7.83
C LEU A 60 -17.85 -9.52 8.38
N LEU A 61 -18.76 -10.41 8.77
CA LEU A 61 -20.04 -10.02 9.38
C LEU A 61 -19.81 -9.28 10.71
N LEU A 62 -18.89 -9.76 11.54
CA LEU A 62 -18.52 -9.09 12.79
C LEU A 62 -17.93 -7.70 12.53
N LEU A 63 -17.08 -7.56 11.52
CA LEU A 63 -16.53 -6.28 11.09
C LEU A 63 -17.64 -5.31 10.67
N PHE A 64 -18.54 -5.72 9.77
CA PHE A 64 -19.64 -4.87 9.31
C PHE A 64 -20.58 -4.49 10.46
N ALA A 65 -20.91 -5.43 11.35
CA ALA A 65 -21.70 -5.16 12.54
C ALA A 65 -21.02 -4.11 13.44
N ALA A 66 -19.71 -4.26 13.70
CA ALA A 66 -18.94 -3.30 14.49
C ALA A 66 -18.89 -1.92 13.83
N MET A 67 -18.70 -1.86 12.51
CA MET A 67 -18.71 -0.59 11.75
C MET A 67 -20.07 0.10 11.81
N ILE A 68 -21.18 -0.64 11.68
CA ILE A 68 -22.55 -0.12 11.78
C ILE A 68 -22.82 0.40 13.19
N VAL A 69 -22.49 -0.39 14.22
CA VAL A 69 -22.63 0.02 15.63
C VAL A 69 -21.82 1.29 15.90
N SER A 70 -20.59 1.35 15.39
CA SER A 70 -19.77 2.54 15.43
C SER A 70 -20.52 3.70 14.76
N LEU A 71 -20.95 3.58 13.50
CA LEU A 71 -21.63 4.67 12.79
C LEU A 71 -22.81 5.30 13.56
N PHE A 72 -23.59 4.50 14.30
CA PHE A 72 -24.75 4.96 15.08
C PHE A 72 -24.43 5.48 16.48
N ARG A 73 -23.42 4.95 17.17
CA ARG A 73 -23.03 5.42 18.51
C ARG A 73 -22.31 6.77 18.49
N LEU A 74 -21.96 7.23 17.30
CA LEU A 74 -20.97 8.25 17.15
C LEU A 74 -21.59 9.62 16.80
N GLN A 75 -21.37 10.61 17.66
CA GLN A 75 -21.81 11.99 17.40
C GLN A 75 -21.01 12.61 16.25
N PRO A 76 -21.66 13.35 15.34
CA PRO A 76 -20.98 14.07 14.27
C PRO A 76 -20.12 15.20 14.85
N LEU A 77 -18.88 15.33 14.34
CA LEU A 77 -18.07 16.52 14.58
C LEU A 77 -18.66 17.73 13.85
N GLU A 78 -18.53 18.92 14.44
CA GLU A 78 -18.88 20.18 13.78
C GLU A 78 -18.13 20.31 12.45
N ASN A 79 -18.88 20.66 11.40
CA ASN A 79 -18.33 20.84 10.07
C ASN A 79 -17.63 22.20 9.97
N SER A 80 -16.31 22.21 10.00
CA SER A 80 -15.55 23.36 9.47
C SER A 80 -15.53 23.29 7.94
N SER A 81 -15.95 24.38 7.29
CA SER A 81 -16.02 24.50 5.83
C SER A 81 -14.63 24.67 5.20
N GLY A 82 -13.94 23.56 4.96
CA GLY A 82 -12.80 23.51 4.04
C GLY A 82 -13.25 22.91 2.72
N THR A 83 -13.38 23.72 1.68
CA THR A 83 -13.64 23.23 0.31
C THR A 83 -12.42 23.52 -0.57
N LEU A 84 -11.97 22.52 -1.32
CA LEU A 84 -10.97 22.72 -2.37
C LEU A 84 -11.54 23.66 -3.46
N PRO A 85 -10.69 24.40 -4.19
CA PRO A 85 -11.14 25.16 -5.36
C PRO A 85 -11.83 24.24 -6.36
N ALA A 86 -12.94 24.70 -6.95
CA ALA A 86 -13.73 23.91 -7.90
C ALA A 86 -12.90 23.33 -9.07
N PRO A 87 -11.94 24.04 -9.68
CA PRO A 87 -11.11 23.46 -10.75
C PRO A 87 -10.28 22.26 -10.28
N VAL A 88 -9.73 22.31 -9.07
CA VAL A 88 -8.96 21.21 -8.48
C VAL A 88 -9.86 20.00 -8.25
N LEU A 89 -11.07 20.22 -7.73
CA LEU A 89 -12.05 19.15 -7.54
C LEU A 89 -12.40 18.46 -8.87
N TRP A 90 -12.61 19.24 -9.94
CA TRP A 90 -12.89 18.69 -11.27
C TRP A 90 -11.71 17.91 -11.84
N ILE A 91 -10.48 18.41 -11.71
CA ILE A 91 -9.27 17.68 -12.14
C ILE A 91 -9.20 16.35 -11.40
N LEU A 92 -9.32 16.34 -10.08
CA LEU A 92 -9.25 15.11 -9.27
C LEU A 92 -10.37 14.12 -9.66
N LEU A 93 -11.60 14.60 -9.84
CA LEU A 93 -12.73 13.78 -10.25
C LEU A 93 -12.52 13.18 -11.64
N LEU A 94 -12.12 14.00 -12.62
CA LEU A 94 -11.86 13.53 -13.98
C LEU A 94 -10.71 12.53 -14.04
N THR A 95 -9.62 12.76 -13.29
CA THR A 95 -8.54 11.78 -13.16
C THR A 95 -9.05 10.47 -12.59
N ILE A 96 -9.80 10.50 -11.48
CA ILE A 96 -10.34 9.27 -10.88
C ILE A 96 -11.23 8.52 -11.87
N ILE A 97 -12.11 9.22 -12.59
CA ILE A 97 -13.01 8.60 -13.58
C ILE A 97 -12.22 8.01 -14.75
N ALA A 98 -11.28 8.78 -15.32
CA ALA A 98 -10.45 8.33 -16.42
C ALA A 98 -9.65 7.08 -16.04
N GLU A 99 -9.03 7.09 -14.86
CA GLU A 99 -8.22 5.99 -14.34
C GLU A 99 -9.04 4.77 -13.98
N CYS A 100 -10.21 4.94 -13.38
CA CYS A 100 -11.14 3.82 -13.21
C CYS A 100 -11.54 3.22 -14.56
N GLY A 101 -11.76 4.07 -15.58
CA GLY A 101 -12.02 3.63 -16.96
C GLY A 101 -10.86 2.81 -17.54
N VAL A 102 -9.63 3.33 -17.45
CA VAL A 102 -8.41 2.65 -17.90
C VAL A 102 -8.22 1.33 -17.15
N ALA A 103 -8.32 1.33 -15.82
CA ALA A 103 -8.17 0.14 -15.00
C ALA A 103 -9.21 -0.93 -15.34
N VAL A 104 -10.47 -0.56 -15.62
CA VAL A 104 -11.51 -1.48 -16.09
C VAL A 104 -11.19 -2.04 -17.46
N LEU A 105 -10.78 -1.19 -18.42
CA LEU A 105 -10.41 -1.63 -19.78
C LEU A 105 -9.20 -2.58 -19.75
N VAL A 106 -8.17 -2.25 -18.97
CA VAL A 106 -7.00 -3.11 -18.78
C VAL A 106 -7.39 -4.39 -18.06
N HIS A 107 -8.28 -4.35 -17.07
CA HIS A 107 -8.79 -5.56 -16.41
C HIS A 107 -9.50 -6.52 -17.36
N GLN A 108 -10.18 -6.02 -18.41
CA GLN A 108 -10.79 -6.90 -19.40
C GLN A 108 -9.76 -7.68 -20.23
N ARG A 109 -8.57 -7.09 -20.46
CA ARG A 109 -7.49 -7.72 -21.24
C ARG A 109 -6.54 -8.53 -20.35
N VAL A 110 -6.27 -8.02 -19.17
CA VAL A 110 -5.30 -8.54 -18.21
C VAL A 110 -5.98 -8.63 -16.82
N PRO A 111 -6.95 -9.55 -16.66
CA PRO A 111 -7.81 -9.64 -15.47
C PRO A 111 -7.03 -9.89 -14.18
N TRP A 112 -5.91 -10.58 -14.29
CA TRP A 112 -5.05 -10.94 -13.17
C TRP A 112 -3.84 -10.00 -13.03
N GLY A 113 -3.71 -8.97 -13.86
CA GLY A 113 -2.48 -8.16 -13.88
C GLY A 113 -1.35 -8.80 -14.68
N SER A 114 -0.22 -8.11 -14.76
CA SER A 114 0.94 -8.59 -15.52
C SER A 114 1.60 -9.81 -14.84
N TRP A 115 2.69 -10.30 -15.42
CA TRP A 115 3.43 -11.44 -14.89
C TRP A 115 3.83 -11.25 -13.41
N ASP A 116 4.30 -10.07 -13.03
CA ASP A 116 4.78 -9.79 -11.66
C ASP A 116 3.68 -9.98 -10.59
N PRO A 117 2.50 -9.34 -10.67
CA PRO A 117 1.36 -9.61 -9.77
C PRO A 117 0.91 -11.08 -9.73
N MET A 118 0.95 -11.74 -10.88
CA MET A 118 0.58 -13.15 -10.97
C MET A 118 1.49 -14.02 -10.09
N PHE A 119 2.80 -13.87 -10.24
CA PHE A 119 3.78 -14.68 -9.52
C PHE A 119 3.94 -14.25 -8.06
N THR A 120 3.86 -12.94 -7.76
CA THR A 120 4.15 -12.43 -6.42
C THR A 120 3.01 -12.59 -5.42
N TRP A 121 1.73 -12.42 -5.80
CA TRP A 121 0.65 -12.44 -4.81
C TRP A 121 -0.61 -13.19 -5.21
N ILE A 122 -0.93 -13.27 -6.50
CA ILE A 122 -2.14 -13.96 -6.98
C ILE A 122 -1.96 -15.47 -6.93
N MET A 123 -0.85 -16.00 -7.44
CA MET A 123 -0.60 -17.44 -7.37
C MET A 123 -0.41 -17.89 -5.93
N ARG A 124 0.23 -17.08 -5.08
CA ARG A 124 0.28 -17.37 -3.64
C ARG A 124 -1.12 -17.45 -3.02
N ALA A 125 -2.04 -16.56 -3.38
CA ALA A 125 -3.42 -16.66 -2.92
C ALA A 125 -4.09 -17.99 -3.31
N ARG A 126 -3.69 -18.61 -4.44
CA ARG A 126 -4.18 -19.94 -4.83
C ARG A 126 -3.72 -21.02 -3.86
N PHE A 127 -2.45 -21.02 -3.47
CA PHE A 127 -1.98 -21.93 -2.42
C PHE A 127 -2.77 -21.74 -1.12
N LEU A 128 -3.09 -20.50 -0.76
CA LEU A 128 -3.83 -20.19 0.48
C LEU A 128 -5.30 -20.61 0.46
N VAL A 129 -5.96 -20.60 -0.71
CA VAL A 129 -7.38 -20.99 -0.86
C VAL A 129 -7.53 -22.46 -1.23
N ASP A 130 -6.77 -22.92 -2.22
CA ASP A 130 -6.94 -24.23 -2.86
C ASP A 130 -5.98 -25.29 -2.28
N GLY A 131 -4.91 -24.89 -1.58
CA GLY A 131 -3.85 -25.79 -1.11
C GLY A 131 -4.22 -26.67 0.09
N GLY A 132 -5.34 -26.40 0.77
CA GLY A 132 -5.79 -27.19 1.92
C GLY A 132 -4.70 -27.31 2.99
N ALA A 133 -4.40 -28.53 3.45
CA ALA A 133 -3.34 -28.78 4.43
C ALA A 133 -1.93 -28.39 3.94
N MET A 134 -1.73 -28.26 2.63
CA MET A 134 -0.44 -27.95 2.00
C MET A 134 -0.31 -26.46 1.65
N TRP A 135 -1.19 -25.58 2.16
CA TRP A 135 -1.16 -24.15 1.85
C TRP A 135 0.21 -23.49 2.07
N ALA A 136 0.96 -23.97 3.07
CA ALA A 136 2.29 -23.46 3.41
C ALA A 136 3.34 -23.71 2.32
N GLN A 137 3.09 -24.66 1.40
CA GLN A 137 3.99 -24.89 0.25
C GLN A 137 4.10 -23.67 -0.66
N GLY A 138 3.13 -22.74 -0.64
CA GLY A 138 3.22 -21.46 -1.34
C GLY A 138 4.37 -20.54 -0.86
N PHE A 139 5.04 -20.92 0.23
CA PHE A 139 6.23 -20.26 0.78
C PHE A 139 7.51 -21.09 0.61
N SER A 140 7.47 -22.22 -0.12
CA SER A 140 8.64 -23.09 -0.33
C SER A 140 9.77 -22.35 -1.06
N SER A 141 11.03 -22.66 -0.69
CA SER A 141 12.21 -22.20 -1.41
C SER A 141 12.21 -22.60 -2.88
N ASP A 142 11.61 -23.75 -3.20
CA ASP A 142 11.53 -24.31 -4.57
C ASP A 142 10.71 -23.44 -5.52
N LEU A 143 9.88 -22.54 -4.96
CA LEU A 143 9.04 -21.61 -5.71
C LEU A 143 9.70 -20.23 -5.81
N ALA A 144 11.02 -20.17 -5.99
CA ALA A 144 11.79 -18.91 -5.96
C ALA A 144 11.21 -17.79 -6.85
N LEU A 145 10.69 -18.16 -8.03
CA LEU A 145 10.01 -17.23 -8.97
C LEU A 145 8.79 -16.52 -8.40
N LEU A 146 8.24 -17.01 -7.29
CA LEU A 146 7.06 -16.44 -6.63
C LEU A 146 7.42 -15.43 -5.57
N HIS A 147 8.71 -15.16 -5.35
CA HIS A 147 9.22 -14.41 -4.21
C HIS A 147 8.60 -14.92 -2.90
N PRO A 148 8.82 -16.20 -2.51
CA PRO A 148 8.10 -16.83 -1.40
C PRO A 148 8.33 -16.14 -0.06
N ASP A 149 9.37 -15.33 0.07
CA ASP A 149 9.65 -14.52 1.24
C ASP A 149 8.95 -13.15 1.24
N TYR A 150 8.21 -12.79 0.18
CA TYR A 150 7.40 -11.56 0.17
C TYR A 150 6.22 -11.68 1.14
N PRO A 151 5.95 -10.61 1.94
CA PRO A 151 4.81 -10.61 2.84
C PRO A 151 3.50 -10.86 2.11
N PRO A 152 2.69 -11.83 2.53
CA PRO A 152 1.53 -12.29 1.77
C PRO A 152 0.25 -11.50 2.08
N LEU A 153 0.35 -10.22 2.45
CA LEU A 153 -0.81 -9.41 2.86
C LEU A 153 -1.90 -9.39 1.77
N PHE A 154 -1.52 -9.06 0.53
CA PHE A 154 -2.44 -9.04 -0.60
C PHE A 154 -2.94 -10.44 -0.97
N SER A 155 -2.12 -11.47 -0.80
CA SER A 155 -2.52 -12.86 -1.01
C SER A 155 -3.58 -13.30 -0.01
N TRP A 156 -3.40 -13.00 1.29
CA TRP A 156 -4.42 -13.27 2.30
C TRP A 156 -5.65 -12.38 2.13
N ALA A 157 -5.50 -11.13 1.66
CA ALA A 157 -6.66 -10.27 1.39
C ALA A 157 -7.55 -10.82 0.26
N LEU A 158 -7.01 -11.62 -0.66
CA LEU A 158 -7.80 -12.33 -1.67
C LEU A 158 -8.57 -13.53 -1.14
N VAL A 159 -8.04 -14.25 -0.14
CA VAL A 159 -8.65 -15.45 0.43
C VAL A 159 -10.15 -15.28 0.75
N PRO A 160 -10.58 -14.27 1.53
CA PRO A 160 -12.00 -14.11 1.86
C PRO A 160 -12.85 -13.76 0.63
N LEU A 161 -12.33 -12.93 -0.28
CA LEU A 161 -13.05 -12.52 -1.49
C LEU A 161 -13.27 -13.70 -2.44
N TRP A 162 -12.23 -14.49 -2.67
CA TRP A 162 -12.29 -15.70 -3.48
C TRP A 162 -13.13 -16.79 -2.84
N SER A 163 -13.08 -16.98 -1.52
CA SER A 163 -13.92 -17.97 -0.84
C SER A 163 -15.41 -17.67 -1.02
N LEU A 164 -15.79 -16.39 -1.15
CA LEU A 164 -17.17 -15.97 -1.39
C LEU A 164 -17.56 -16.00 -2.88
N ASP A 165 -16.62 -15.72 -3.79
CA ASP A 165 -16.84 -15.68 -5.24
C ASP A 165 -16.33 -16.96 -5.97
N SER A 166 -16.31 -18.13 -5.31
CA SER A 166 -15.95 -19.44 -5.89
C SER A 166 -14.51 -19.59 -6.45
N SER A 167 -13.54 -19.02 -5.75
CA SER A 167 -12.08 -19.13 -5.92
C SER A 167 -11.46 -18.53 -7.20
N ARG A 168 -12.22 -18.15 -8.23
CA ARG A 168 -11.67 -17.78 -9.56
C ARG A 168 -12.12 -16.43 -10.09
N SER A 169 -12.61 -15.54 -9.23
CA SER A 169 -13.06 -14.24 -9.69
C SER A 169 -11.90 -13.26 -9.83
N SER A 170 -11.63 -12.81 -11.06
CA SER A 170 -10.73 -11.67 -11.30
C SER A 170 -11.29 -10.38 -10.70
N LEU A 171 -12.60 -10.29 -10.54
CA LEU A 171 -13.26 -9.14 -9.91
C LEU A 171 -12.83 -8.94 -8.46
N ALA A 172 -12.47 -10.02 -7.74
CA ALA A 172 -11.90 -9.92 -6.39
C ALA A 172 -10.55 -9.18 -6.40
N VAL A 173 -9.71 -9.47 -7.40
CA VAL A 173 -8.43 -8.78 -7.61
C VAL A 173 -8.66 -7.30 -7.90
N ALA A 174 -9.57 -6.99 -8.82
CA ALA A 174 -9.95 -5.61 -9.13
C ALA A 174 -10.51 -4.86 -7.91
N SER A 175 -11.30 -5.54 -7.08
CA SER A 175 -11.91 -4.97 -5.87
C SER A 175 -10.87 -4.57 -4.81
N LEU A 176 -9.70 -5.24 -4.78
CA LEU A 176 -8.59 -4.88 -3.93
C LEU A 176 -7.79 -3.69 -4.47
N THR A 177 -7.50 -3.67 -5.77
CA THR A 177 -6.47 -2.77 -6.32
C THR A 177 -7.02 -1.49 -6.92
N ILE A 178 -8.21 -1.51 -7.54
CA ILE A 178 -8.79 -0.32 -8.18
C ILE A 178 -8.99 0.83 -7.17
N PRO A 179 -9.56 0.58 -5.97
CA PRO A 179 -9.75 1.66 -5.00
C PRO A 179 -8.45 2.34 -4.52
N CYS A 180 -7.30 1.66 -4.61
CA CYS A 180 -6.02 2.22 -4.18
C CYS A 180 -5.61 3.45 -5.00
N PHE A 181 -6.00 3.55 -6.28
CA PHE A 181 -5.72 4.74 -7.07
C PHE A 181 -6.56 5.94 -6.63
N SER A 182 -7.85 5.74 -6.38
CA SER A 182 -8.68 6.78 -5.76
C SER A 182 -8.12 7.17 -4.39
N GLY A 183 -7.63 6.19 -3.62
CA GLY A 183 -6.90 6.43 -2.38
C GLY A 183 -5.70 7.33 -2.56
N PHE A 184 -4.83 7.01 -3.52
CA PHE A 184 -3.64 7.79 -3.88
C PHE A 184 -3.97 9.24 -4.25
N VAL A 185 -4.98 9.45 -5.11
CA VAL A 185 -5.46 10.79 -5.48
C VAL A 185 -5.94 11.57 -4.25
N LEU A 186 -6.71 10.94 -3.36
CA LEU A 186 -7.23 11.58 -2.14
C LEU A 186 -6.12 11.87 -1.12
N ILE A 187 -5.11 11.01 -0.99
CA ILE A 187 -3.93 11.28 -0.16
C ILE A 187 -3.19 12.50 -0.69
N LEU A 188 -2.93 12.58 -2.00
CA LEU A 188 -2.29 13.73 -2.62
C LEU A 188 -3.08 15.03 -2.37
N ALA A 189 -4.40 14.99 -2.58
CA ALA A 189 -5.28 16.13 -2.34
C ALA A 189 -5.38 16.51 -0.85
N GLY A 190 -5.32 15.54 0.05
CA GLY A 190 -5.30 15.79 1.49
C GLY A 190 -3.97 16.36 1.98
N TRP A 191 -2.85 15.84 1.47
CA TRP A 191 -1.53 16.39 1.76
C TRP A 191 -1.38 17.80 1.22
N TRP A 192 -1.88 18.04 0.01
CA TRP A 192 -2.05 19.37 -0.58
C TRP A 192 -2.78 20.34 0.34
N GLU A 193 -3.95 19.93 0.83
CA GLU A 193 -4.75 20.74 1.73
C GLU A 193 -4.00 21.03 3.04
N ALA A 194 -3.33 20.03 3.60
CA ALA A 194 -2.52 20.18 4.82
C ALA A 194 -1.38 21.19 4.63
N LEU A 195 -0.78 21.28 3.44
CA LEU A 195 0.28 22.25 3.12
C LEU A 195 -0.22 23.71 3.08
N GLY A 196 -1.54 23.95 3.23
CA GLY A 196 -2.13 25.29 3.20
C GLY A 196 -2.09 25.95 1.81
N ARG A 197 -1.79 25.20 0.75
CA ARG A 197 -1.58 25.73 -0.61
C ARG A 197 -2.87 25.86 -1.43
N LYS A 198 -4.03 26.03 -0.78
CA LYS A 198 -5.36 25.99 -1.42
C LYS A 198 -5.52 26.92 -2.62
N SER A 199 -4.83 28.06 -2.66
CA SER A 199 -4.90 29.04 -3.75
C SER A 199 -3.80 28.88 -4.81
N SER A 200 -2.88 27.93 -4.67
CA SER A 200 -1.71 27.80 -5.56
C SER A 200 -2.02 26.98 -6.81
N TYR A 201 -2.13 27.65 -7.96
CA TYR A 201 -2.25 26.98 -9.26
C TYR A 201 -1.03 26.11 -9.59
N TRP A 202 0.16 26.53 -9.17
CA TRP A 202 1.41 25.81 -9.43
C TRP A 202 1.39 24.39 -8.97
N ALA A 203 0.86 24.19 -7.78
CA ALA A 203 0.99 22.89 -7.20
C ALA A 203 -0.32 22.06 -7.43
N ALA A 204 -1.42 22.69 -7.87
CA ALA A 204 -2.51 22.01 -8.59
C ALA A 204 -2.02 21.47 -9.95
N PHE A 205 -1.17 22.22 -10.65
CA PHE A 205 -0.46 21.74 -11.83
C PHE A 205 0.50 20.60 -11.47
N THR A 206 1.25 20.67 -10.36
CA THR A 206 2.05 19.53 -9.89
C THR A 206 1.21 18.28 -9.64
N LEU A 207 0.03 18.41 -9.00
CA LEU A 207 -0.90 17.29 -8.85
C LEU A 207 -1.33 16.72 -10.20
N ALA A 208 -1.69 17.59 -11.16
CA ALA A 208 -2.07 17.15 -12.51
C ALA A 208 -0.93 16.41 -13.21
N VAL A 209 0.31 16.89 -13.10
CA VAL A 209 1.50 16.25 -13.69
C VAL A 209 1.76 14.87 -13.08
N ILE A 210 1.73 14.77 -11.74
CA ILE A 210 1.90 13.48 -11.05
C ILE A 210 0.82 12.50 -11.49
N LEU A 211 -0.44 12.94 -11.49
CA LEU A 211 -1.59 12.10 -11.84
C LEU A 211 -1.67 11.75 -13.32
N SER A 212 -1.04 12.52 -14.20
CA SER A 212 -0.95 12.26 -15.63
C SER A 212 0.30 11.46 -16.02
N THR A 213 1.11 11.02 -15.04
CA THR A 213 2.33 10.27 -15.31
C THR A 213 1.97 8.87 -15.83
N PRO A 214 2.23 8.54 -17.12
CA PRO A 214 1.72 7.30 -17.72
C PRO A 214 2.23 6.03 -17.04
N PHE A 215 3.44 6.09 -16.49
CA PHE A 215 4.03 4.96 -15.77
C PHE A 215 3.27 4.61 -14.49
N LEU A 216 2.77 5.61 -13.75
CA LEU A 216 1.97 5.40 -12.54
C LEU A 216 0.65 4.68 -12.87
N ILE A 217 0.00 5.16 -13.94
CA ILE A 217 -1.25 4.61 -14.49
C ILE A 217 -1.03 3.16 -14.93
N TYR A 218 0.04 2.91 -15.68
CA TYR A 218 0.42 1.57 -16.12
C TYR A 218 0.59 0.62 -14.93
N LEU A 219 1.43 0.98 -13.95
CA LEU A 219 1.68 0.14 -12.77
C LEU A 219 0.40 -0.17 -11.99
N HIS A 220 -0.49 0.80 -11.84
CA HIS A 220 -1.81 0.58 -11.20
C HIS A 220 -2.69 -0.37 -12.02
N ALA A 221 -2.82 -0.13 -13.32
CA ALA A 221 -3.70 -0.89 -14.20
C ALA A 221 -3.27 -2.37 -14.31
N VAL A 222 -1.96 -2.61 -14.35
CA VAL A 222 -1.39 -3.97 -14.32
C VAL A 222 -1.34 -4.57 -12.92
N LYS A 223 -1.73 -3.83 -11.87
CA LYS A 223 -1.88 -4.30 -10.47
C LYS A 223 -0.54 -4.59 -9.78
N SER A 224 0.50 -3.87 -10.18
CA SER A 224 1.85 -3.99 -9.60
C SER A 224 1.84 -3.61 -8.13
N LEU A 225 2.58 -4.38 -7.32
CA LEU A 225 2.82 -4.06 -5.92
C LEU A 225 3.75 -2.85 -5.76
N ASP A 226 4.48 -2.44 -6.80
CA ASP A 226 5.29 -1.21 -6.78
C ASP A 226 4.41 0.04 -6.65
N PHE A 227 3.27 0.06 -7.34
CA PHE A 227 2.28 1.12 -7.16
C PHE A 227 1.75 1.13 -5.72
N MET A 228 1.44 -0.06 -5.17
CA MET A 228 0.92 -0.19 -3.81
C MET A 228 1.93 0.25 -2.76
N LEU A 229 3.22 -0.05 -2.98
CA LEU A 229 4.32 0.39 -2.13
C LEU A 229 4.49 1.91 -2.20
N ALA A 230 4.50 2.50 -3.40
CA ALA A 230 4.57 3.94 -3.58
C ALA A 230 3.39 4.66 -2.89
N TYR A 231 2.18 4.12 -3.02
CA TYR A 231 0.99 4.59 -2.33
C TYR A 231 1.12 4.49 -0.79
N ALA A 232 1.67 3.41 -0.24
CA ALA A 232 1.92 3.26 1.18
C ALA A 232 2.92 4.31 1.71
N ILE A 233 4.03 4.49 0.99
CA ILE A 233 5.07 5.48 1.32
C ILE A 233 4.47 6.88 1.31
N LEU A 234 3.75 7.24 0.26
CA LEU A 234 3.07 8.53 0.15
C LEU A 234 2.09 8.75 1.32
N THR A 235 1.29 7.73 1.64
CA THR A 235 0.33 7.80 2.74
C THR A 235 1.03 8.00 4.08
N SER A 236 2.15 7.33 4.31
CA SER A 236 2.96 7.52 5.53
C SER A 236 3.50 8.96 5.62
N LEU A 237 3.99 9.53 4.52
CA LEU A 237 4.49 10.91 4.49
C LEU A 237 3.38 11.95 4.72
N ALA A 238 2.19 11.73 4.14
CA ALA A 238 1.04 12.60 4.38
C ALA A 238 0.60 12.58 5.85
N TRP A 239 0.56 11.40 6.48
CA TRP A 239 0.24 11.28 7.91
C TRP A 239 1.33 11.85 8.81
N TYR A 240 2.61 11.67 8.48
CA TYR A 240 3.71 12.33 9.18
C TYR A 240 3.55 13.85 9.17
N TYR A 241 3.32 14.42 8.00
CA TYR A 241 3.15 15.87 7.84
C TYR A 241 1.92 16.38 8.61
N TYR A 242 0.79 15.67 8.52
CA TYR A 242 -0.40 16.00 9.29
C TYR A 242 -0.18 15.88 10.80
N ALA A 243 0.54 14.86 11.27
CA ALA A 243 0.88 14.68 12.68
C ALA A 243 1.78 15.80 13.21
N MET A 244 2.74 16.27 12.39
CA MET A 244 3.61 17.40 12.72
C MET A 244 2.84 18.71 12.90
N ILE A 245 1.85 19.00 12.05
CA ILE A 245 1.06 20.24 12.16
C ILE A 245 0.03 20.14 13.29
N SER A 246 -0.73 19.03 13.30
CA SER A 246 -1.88 18.90 14.20
C SER A 246 -1.48 18.53 15.63
N GLN A 247 -0.26 18.02 15.83
CA GLN A 247 0.24 17.50 17.10
C GLN A 247 -0.69 16.42 17.71
N GLN A 248 -1.46 15.72 16.88
CA GLN A 248 -2.39 14.68 17.32
C GLN A 248 -1.69 13.34 17.49
N ARG A 249 -1.84 12.72 18.67
CA ARG A 249 -1.30 11.39 18.99
C ARG A 249 -1.76 10.31 18.01
N LEU A 250 -3.04 10.32 17.64
CA LEU A 250 -3.60 9.36 16.69
C LEU A 250 -2.93 9.48 15.31
N ALA A 251 -2.60 10.69 14.85
CA ALA A 251 -1.92 10.89 13.58
C ALA A 251 -0.49 10.30 13.61
N TRP A 252 0.22 10.40 14.74
CA TRP A 252 1.50 9.72 14.94
C TRP A 252 1.37 8.20 14.90
N SER A 253 0.34 7.64 15.53
CA SER A 253 0.05 6.21 15.42
C SER A 253 -0.29 5.79 13.98
N LEU A 254 -1.08 6.57 13.26
CA LEU A 254 -1.40 6.27 11.86
C LEU A 254 -0.14 6.33 11.00
N PHE A 255 0.73 7.32 11.19
CA PHE A 255 2.03 7.37 10.53
C PHE A 255 2.86 6.11 10.78
N GLY A 256 3.07 5.73 12.04
CA GLY A 256 3.83 4.52 12.40
C GLY A 256 3.22 3.24 11.82
N PHE A 257 1.89 3.14 11.80
CA PHE A 257 1.19 2.04 11.14
C PHE A 257 1.52 1.99 9.64
N MET A 258 1.43 3.12 8.93
CA MET A 258 1.65 3.18 7.48
C MET A 258 3.10 2.90 7.08
N VAL A 259 4.08 3.35 7.89
CA VAL A 259 5.50 3.06 7.67
C VAL A 259 5.78 1.56 7.72
N VAL A 260 5.18 0.84 8.67
CA VAL A 260 5.40 -0.61 8.73
C VAL A 260 4.49 -1.37 7.77
N TRP A 261 3.30 -0.86 7.48
CA TRP A 261 2.39 -1.43 6.49
C TRP A 261 3.03 -1.51 5.09
N SER A 262 3.89 -0.56 4.72
CA SER A 262 4.62 -0.64 3.43
C SER A 262 5.48 -1.89 3.32
N ALA A 263 6.07 -2.37 4.43
CA ALA A 263 6.84 -3.60 4.49
C ALA A 263 5.98 -4.86 4.47
N LEU A 264 4.65 -4.74 4.55
CA LEU A 264 3.70 -5.81 4.29
C LEU A 264 3.25 -5.87 2.83
N VAL A 265 3.61 -4.87 2.02
CA VAL A 265 3.31 -4.83 0.58
C VAL A 265 4.39 -5.59 -0.19
N LYS A 266 5.67 -5.24 0.03
CA LYS A 266 6.85 -5.90 -0.54
C LYS A 266 8.04 -5.81 0.41
N ASN A 267 9.09 -6.58 0.12
CA ASN A 267 10.35 -6.56 0.88
C ASN A 267 11.02 -5.18 0.89
N GLU A 268 10.94 -4.42 -0.21
CA GLU A 268 11.51 -3.07 -0.32
C GLU A 268 10.88 -2.10 0.68
N GLY A 269 9.67 -2.38 1.17
CA GLY A 269 9.07 -1.62 2.26
C GLY A 269 9.83 -1.72 3.59
N GLN A 270 10.67 -2.75 3.79
CA GLN A 270 11.58 -2.83 4.95
C GLN A 270 12.68 -1.77 4.85
N LEU A 271 13.16 -1.46 3.64
CA LEU A 271 14.09 -0.35 3.42
C LEU A 271 13.42 0.98 3.76
N TRP A 272 12.12 1.12 3.47
CA TRP A 272 11.36 2.30 3.88
C TRP A 272 11.27 2.44 5.41
N ILE A 273 11.02 1.34 6.14
CA ILE A 273 11.06 1.34 7.62
C ILE A 273 12.41 1.86 8.11
N LEU A 274 13.50 1.29 7.60
CA LEU A 274 14.87 1.66 8.00
C LEU A 274 15.16 3.12 7.66
N ALA A 275 14.89 3.56 6.43
CA ALA A 275 15.12 4.92 5.98
C ALA A 275 14.31 5.93 6.82
N CYS A 276 13.04 5.64 7.08
CA CYS A 276 12.14 6.50 7.82
C CYS A 276 12.58 6.64 9.28
N PHE A 277 12.76 5.53 10.01
CA PHE A 277 13.17 5.59 11.41
C PHE A 277 14.58 6.13 11.58
N SER A 278 15.52 5.79 10.70
CA SER A 278 16.87 6.37 10.74
C SER A 278 16.82 7.88 10.52
N SER A 279 16.03 8.36 9.56
CA SER A 279 15.86 9.80 9.32
C SER A 279 15.28 10.52 10.53
N LEU A 280 14.26 9.94 11.19
CA LEU A 280 13.66 10.52 12.39
C LEU A 280 14.65 10.56 13.58
N ILE A 281 15.45 9.50 13.75
CA ILE A 281 16.50 9.46 14.77
C ILE A 281 17.55 10.52 14.49
N LEU A 282 18.04 10.62 13.25
CA LEU A 282 19.04 11.60 12.84
C LEU A 282 18.53 13.04 13.03
N LEU A 283 17.29 13.34 12.63
CA LEU A 283 16.67 14.64 12.85
C LEU A 283 16.58 14.99 14.34
N ARG A 284 16.20 14.02 15.19
CA ARG A 284 16.12 14.23 16.64
C ARG A 284 17.50 14.47 17.25
N LEU A 285 18.50 13.70 16.84
CA LEU A 285 19.88 13.89 17.30
C LEU A 285 20.42 15.25 16.86
N SER A 286 20.22 15.65 15.59
CA SER A 286 20.70 16.94 15.09
C SER A 286 20.07 18.12 15.81
N HIS A 287 18.77 18.06 16.14
CA HIS A 287 18.11 19.09 16.94
C HIS A 287 18.67 19.15 18.36
N SER A 288 18.88 17.99 19.01
CA SER A 288 19.50 17.92 20.34
C SER A 288 20.93 18.46 20.40
N PHE A 289 21.68 18.44 19.29
CA PHE A 289 23.04 19.00 19.22
C PHE A 289 23.06 20.52 18.97
N LEU A 290 21.98 21.08 18.43
CA LEU A 290 21.91 22.50 18.02
C LEU A 290 21.13 23.38 19.01
N GLU A 291 20.39 22.80 19.95
CA GLU A 291 19.60 23.55 20.92
C GLU A 291 20.44 24.07 22.09
N THR A 292 20.20 25.34 22.44
CA THR A 292 20.81 25.98 23.61
C THR A 292 19.94 25.73 24.86
N PRO A 293 20.52 25.71 26.08
CA PRO A 293 19.84 25.30 27.31
C PRO A 293 18.55 26.09 27.66
N GLU A 294 18.37 27.28 27.09
CA GLU A 294 17.17 28.11 27.31
C GLU A 294 15.94 27.63 26.52
N GLN A 295 16.11 26.88 25.44
CA GLN A 295 15.00 26.35 24.62
C GLN A 295 14.42 25.02 25.17
N GLU A 296 15.18 24.32 26.02
CA GLU A 296 14.78 23.06 26.67
C GLU A 296 13.53 23.17 27.57
N SER A 297 13.25 24.37 28.10
CA SER A 297 12.14 24.65 29.01
C SER A 297 10.78 24.70 28.30
N ALA A 298 10.73 25.23 27.07
CA ALA A 298 9.50 25.33 26.27
C ALA A 298 9.15 24.01 25.57
N GLU A 299 10.15 23.17 25.27
CA GLU A 299 9.98 21.91 24.55
C GLU A 299 9.43 20.74 25.38
N LYS A 300 9.44 20.82 26.72
CA LYS A 300 8.89 19.76 27.60
C LYS A 300 7.38 19.49 27.43
N LYS A 301 6.67 20.30 26.62
CA LYS A 301 5.28 20.04 26.19
C LYS A 301 5.14 19.41 24.80
N LYS A 302 6.23 19.17 24.05
CA LYS A 302 6.17 18.35 22.83
C LYS A 302 5.82 16.92 23.25
N ILE A 303 4.59 16.52 22.96
CA ILE A 303 4.10 15.15 23.12
C ILE A 303 5.18 14.22 22.60
N SER A 304 5.67 13.30 23.44
CA SER A 304 6.62 12.29 23.01
C SER A 304 6.00 11.53 21.84
N MET A 305 6.51 11.77 20.63
CA MET A 305 5.96 11.25 19.36
C MET A 305 6.21 9.73 19.25
N LEU A 306 7.28 9.26 19.91
CA LEU A 306 7.81 7.91 19.78
C LEU A 306 6.86 6.83 20.32
N PRO A 307 6.27 6.95 21.54
CA PRO A 307 5.30 5.96 22.03
C PRO A 307 4.09 5.79 21.12
N ASP A 308 3.52 6.89 20.62
CA ASP A 308 2.33 6.81 19.75
C ASP A 308 2.66 6.23 18.38
N LEU A 309 3.83 6.59 17.82
CA LEU A 309 4.36 6.00 16.59
C LEU A 309 4.60 4.48 16.75
N LEU A 310 5.26 4.06 17.83
CA LEU A 310 5.52 2.65 18.12
C LEU A 310 4.22 1.87 18.35
N LYS A 311 3.25 2.47 19.03
CA LYS A 311 1.91 1.90 19.23
C LYS A 311 1.22 1.62 17.89
N GLY A 312 1.34 2.53 16.93
CA GLY A 312 0.81 2.36 15.58
C GLY A 312 1.54 1.28 14.77
N ALA A 313 2.86 1.26 14.87
CA ALA A 313 3.73 0.30 14.20
C ALA A 313 3.56 -1.14 14.72
N ALA A 314 3.12 -1.32 15.97
CA ALA A 314 3.14 -2.61 16.67
C ALA A 314 2.43 -3.75 15.91
N ILE A 315 1.18 -3.54 15.47
CA ILE A 315 0.40 -4.60 14.82
C ILE A 315 1.05 -5.07 13.50
N PRO A 316 1.29 -4.19 12.51
CA PRO A 316 1.93 -4.62 11.26
C PRO A 316 3.35 -5.15 11.48
N LEU A 317 4.08 -4.67 12.49
CA LEU A 317 5.43 -5.14 12.80
C LEU A 317 5.42 -6.56 13.37
N VAL A 318 4.54 -6.83 14.33
CA VAL A 318 4.37 -8.18 14.91
C VAL A 318 4.01 -9.17 13.81
N PHE A 319 3.12 -8.79 12.91
CA PHE A 319 2.74 -9.62 11.78
C PHE A 319 3.90 -9.87 10.81
N LEU A 320 4.67 -8.83 10.46
CA LEU A 320 5.87 -8.97 9.63
C LEU A 320 6.89 -9.91 10.25
N ILE A 321 7.18 -9.73 11.54
CA ILE A 321 8.13 -10.58 12.29
C ILE A 321 7.65 -12.02 12.32
N TRP A 322 6.38 -12.24 12.67
CA TRP A 322 5.80 -13.58 12.70
C TRP A 322 5.90 -14.28 11.34
N PHE A 323 5.54 -13.58 10.26
CA PHE A 323 5.64 -14.11 8.90
C PHE A 323 7.08 -14.49 8.55
N LYS A 324 8.03 -13.57 8.79
CA LYS A 324 9.45 -13.79 8.49
C LYS A 324 10.07 -14.91 9.33
N ALA A 325 9.62 -15.09 10.57
CA ALA A 325 10.14 -16.12 11.46
C ALA A 325 9.50 -17.51 11.24
N SER A 326 8.26 -17.56 10.75
CA SER A 326 7.47 -18.82 10.73
C SER A 326 7.28 -19.40 9.34
N LEU A 327 7.24 -18.57 8.30
CA LEU A 327 6.84 -18.99 6.95
C LEU A 327 7.85 -18.60 5.87
N ALA A 328 8.46 -17.42 5.98
CA ALA A 328 9.33 -16.93 4.92
C ALA A 328 10.65 -17.74 4.84
N PRO A 329 11.07 -18.16 3.63
CA PRO A 329 12.46 -18.56 3.41
C PRO A 329 13.42 -17.36 3.54
N PRO A 330 14.75 -17.58 3.50
CA PRO A 330 15.74 -16.50 3.56
C PRO A 330 15.48 -15.38 2.54
N ASN A 331 15.77 -14.14 2.95
CA ASN A 331 15.39 -12.95 2.21
C ASN A 331 16.15 -12.84 0.87
N ASP A 332 15.42 -12.65 -0.23
CA ASP A 332 15.99 -12.53 -1.57
C ASP A 332 16.92 -11.31 -1.74
N LEU A 333 16.72 -10.25 -0.94
CA LEU A 333 17.61 -9.06 -0.91
C LEU A 333 18.98 -9.34 -0.27
N MET A 334 19.10 -10.41 0.53
CA MET A 334 20.32 -10.73 1.28
C MET A 334 21.06 -11.95 0.73
N GLU A 335 20.41 -12.77 -0.11
CA GLU A 335 21.00 -13.98 -0.70
C GLU A 335 20.98 -13.93 -2.25
N PRO A 336 22.02 -13.36 -2.90
CA PRO A 336 22.10 -13.21 -4.36
C PRO A 336 22.07 -14.53 -5.14
N ALA A 337 22.51 -15.64 -4.51
CA ALA A 337 22.46 -16.98 -5.10
C ALA A 337 21.01 -17.38 -5.48
N ARG A 338 20.02 -16.84 -4.78
CA ARG A 338 18.60 -17.08 -5.05
C ARG A 338 18.09 -16.31 -6.26
N ALA A 339 18.55 -15.06 -6.44
CA ALA A 339 18.30 -14.29 -7.64
C ALA A 339 18.93 -14.97 -8.88
N PHE A 340 20.04 -15.67 -8.67
CA PHE A 340 20.72 -16.47 -9.69
C PHE A 340 19.93 -17.74 -10.08
N GLU A 341 19.40 -18.52 -9.13
CA GLU A 341 18.55 -19.68 -9.42
C GLU A 341 17.28 -19.33 -10.22
N ILE A 342 16.65 -18.19 -9.89
CA ILE A 342 15.51 -17.62 -10.63
C ILE A 342 15.87 -17.41 -12.11
N SER A 343 17.07 -16.89 -12.39
CA SER A 343 17.51 -16.63 -13.76
C SER A 343 17.73 -17.90 -14.58
N GLN A 344 18.24 -18.97 -13.95
CA GLN A 344 18.50 -20.24 -14.63
C GLN A 344 17.22 -20.96 -15.07
N VAL A 345 16.09 -20.73 -14.39
CA VAL A 345 14.79 -21.33 -14.75
C VAL A 345 14.11 -20.55 -15.88
N ILE A 346 14.22 -19.22 -15.90
CA ILE A 346 13.57 -18.39 -16.93
C ILE A 346 14.38 -18.40 -18.24
N GLN A 347 15.72 -18.39 -18.14
CA GLN A 347 16.63 -18.35 -19.29
C GLN A 347 17.87 -19.22 -19.02
N PRO A 348 17.79 -20.55 -19.21
CA PRO A 348 18.92 -21.44 -18.96
C PRO A 348 20.17 -21.12 -19.80
N ASP A 349 19.98 -20.41 -20.92
CA ASP A 349 21.05 -19.99 -21.83
C ASP A 349 21.73 -18.66 -21.44
N VAL A 350 21.23 -17.94 -20.43
CA VAL A 350 21.79 -16.67 -19.96
C VAL A 350 22.51 -16.88 -18.63
N PHE A 351 23.84 -17.01 -18.71
CA PHE A 351 24.71 -17.16 -17.55
C PHE A 351 24.80 -15.84 -16.77
N LEU A 352 24.09 -15.73 -15.65
CA LEU A 352 24.26 -14.59 -14.73
C LEU A 352 25.51 -14.78 -13.86
N ASN A 353 26.29 -13.73 -13.63
CA ASN A 353 27.36 -13.77 -12.65
C ASN A 353 26.77 -13.31 -11.30
N PRO A 354 26.87 -14.11 -10.21
CA PRO A 354 26.29 -13.77 -8.90
C PRO A 354 26.86 -12.49 -8.26
N TYR A 355 27.95 -11.93 -8.80
CA TYR A 355 28.60 -10.71 -8.31
C TYR A 355 28.55 -9.53 -9.29
N GLY A 356 27.86 -9.68 -10.43
CA GLY A 356 27.66 -8.59 -11.38
C GLY A 356 26.53 -7.68 -10.92
N LEU A 357 26.83 -6.40 -10.65
CA LEU A 357 25.82 -5.36 -10.52
C LEU A 357 25.06 -5.26 -11.85
N LEU A 358 23.87 -5.86 -11.92
CA LEU A 358 23.11 -5.93 -13.17
C LEU A 358 22.19 -4.73 -13.29
N VAL A 359 22.45 -3.88 -14.28
CA VAL A 359 21.47 -2.97 -14.86
C VAL A 359 20.45 -3.84 -15.60
N ARG A 360 19.23 -3.88 -15.07
CA ARG A 360 18.09 -4.60 -15.66
C ARG A 360 17.66 -3.87 -16.94
N LEU A 361 18.16 -4.30 -18.10
CA LEU A 361 17.59 -3.97 -19.39
C LEU A 361 16.60 -5.08 -19.76
N ASP A 362 15.37 -4.66 -20.06
CA ASP A 362 14.35 -5.35 -20.86
C ASP A 362 13.48 -6.42 -20.18
N GLN A 363 12.34 -5.95 -19.66
CA GLN A 363 11.06 -6.67 -19.71
C GLN A 363 10.01 -5.75 -20.35
N VAL A 364 10.09 -5.58 -21.67
CA VAL A 364 9.03 -4.96 -22.47
C VAL A 364 8.26 -6.08 -23.17
N GLU A 365 6.94 -6.08 -22.98
CA GLU A 365 5.94 -7.11 -23.34
C GLU A 365 5.73 -7.31 -24.87
N SER A 366 6.77 -7.22 -25.70
CA SER A 366 6.65 -7.49 -27.15
C SER A 366 7.86 -8.24 -27.71
N PRO A 367 7.68 -9.42 -28.35
CA PRO A 367 8.75 -10.14 -29.03
C PRO A 367 9.38 -9.37 -30.21
N GLU A 368 8.73 -8.31 -30.68
CA GLU A 368 9.09 -7.62 -31.93
C GLU A 368 10.13 -6.51 -31.75
N TRP A 369 10.50 -6.16 -30.51
CA TRP A 369 11.47 -5.10 -30.22
C TRP A 369 12.70 -5.66 -29.51
N HIS A 370 13.41 -6.57 -30.18
CA HIS A 370 14.81 -6.86 -29.86
C HIS A 370 15.71 -5.82 -30.52
N GLN A 371 15.64 -4.58 -30.03
CA GLN A 371 16.71 -3.62 -30.30
C GLN A 371 17.64 -3.59 -29.11
N ILE A 372 18.92 -3.87 -29.35
CA ILE A 372 20.00 -3.75 -28.38
C ILE A 372 20.07 -2.27 -27.98
N ILE A 373 19.49 -1.92 -26.82
CA ILE A 373 19.68 -0.59 -26.23
C ILE A 373 21.07 -0.57 -25.61
N TRP A 374 22.04 -0.09 -26.39
CA TRP A 374 23.32 0.38 -25.85
C TRP A 374 23.05 1.65 -25.04
N SER A 375 22.73 1.50 -23.75
CA SER A 375 22.58 2.64 -22.85
C SER A 375 23.96 3.23 -22.56
N GLN A 376 24.43 4.12 -23.43
CA GLN A 376 25.38 5.14 -23.01
C GLN A 376 24.65 6.14 -22.12
N PHE A 377 25.29 6.40 -20.98
CA PHE A 377 25.19 7.61 -20.18
C PHE A 377 24.75 8.84 -21.00
N TRP A 378 23.89 9.66 -20.39
CA TRP A 378 23.42 10.99 -20.83
C TRP A 378 22.19 11.00 -21.75
N ASN A 379 21.04 11.44 -21.20
CA ASN A 379 20.56 12.80 -21.47
C ASN A 379 19.36 13.17 -20.60
N VAL A 380 19.63 14.07 -19.66
CA VAL A 380 18.70 15.12 -19.26
C VAL A 380 18.48 16.00 -20.50
N LEU A 381 17.28 15.95 -21.08
CA LEU A 381 16.50 17.07 -21.62
C LEU A 381 15.17 16.54 -22.18
#